data_AF-A0AAC8Q625-F1
#
_entry.id   AF-A0AAC8Q625-F1
#
_cell.length_a   1.000
_cell.length_b   1.000
_cell.length_c   1.000
_cell.angle_alpha   90.00
_cell.angle_beta   90.00
_cell.angle_gamma   90.00
#
_symmetry.space_group_name_H-M   'P 1'
#
loop_
_entity.id
_entity.type
_entity.pdbx_description
1 polymer ?
#
loop_
_entity_poly.entity_id
_entity_poly.type
_entity_poly.pdbx_seq_one_letter_code
_entity_poly.pdbx_strand_id
1 'polypeptide(L)'
;MREHVLSCQSVPLLLALREQLLPLEDEVPLRQACLAAVEERLGQLAGPKPRTLQLALIPFLSGTSRLAPFERRELEALETIAVLREWKQPSSEEVFREMRAHTDMLHGPAHHAWVMTSLAQATSHGTWLLQRARASKAHLTEDALRWLGRLLHEVGARLREQRSHLEWEMGLRLQMFGSELTQHVPTREECIAAWIQLGNWEDAVKKAAYDRWPIGRLREESCEHRARNELAWMQAFAGTGELP
;
A
#
# COMPACT_ATOMS: atom_id res chain seq x y z
N MET A 1 25.72 -6.52 1.69
CA MET A 1 24.33 -6.00 1.65
C MET A 1 23.83 -5.78 0.23
N ARG A 2 24.47 -4.92 -0.59
CA ARG A 2 24.06 -4.67 -1.99
C ARG A 2 23.91 -5.94 -2.84
N GLU A 3 24.91 -6.82 -2.83
CA GLU A 3 24.85 -8.09 -3.60
C GLU A 3 23.69 -8.99 -3.17
N HIS A 4 23.36 -9.00 -1.86
CA HIS A 4 22.25 -9.79 -1.35
C HIS A 4 20.91 -9.23 -1.86
N VAL A 5 20.75 -7.89 -1.83
CA VAL A 5 19.57 -7.21 -2.41
C VAL A 5 19.42 -7.55 -3.89
N LEU A 6 20.51 -7.45 -4.66
CA LEU A 6 20.48 -7.72 -6.10
C LEU A 6 20.22 -9.21 -6.44
N SER A 7 20.59 -10.14 -5.55
CA SER A 7 20.28 -11.57 -5.69
C SER A 7 18.85 -11.95 -5.26
N CYS A 8 18.16 -11.07 -4.54
CA CYS A 8 16.83 -11.35 -4.01
C CYS A 8 15.80 -11.55 -5.13
N GLN A 9 15.00 -12.60 -5.01
CA GLN A 9 13.91 -12.92 -5.94
C GLN A 9 12.53 -12.60 -5.37
N SER A 10 12.45 -12.34 -4.07
CA SER A 10 11.19 -12.03 -3.40
C SER A 10 10.83 -10.56 -3.57
N VAL A 11 9.84 -10.30 -4.42
CA VAL A 11 9.24 -8.97 -4.58
C VAL A 11 8.69 -8.44 -3.24
N PRO A 12 7.93 -9.22 -2.45
CA PRO A 12 7.41 -8.75 -1.17
C PRO A 12 8.49 -8.32 -0.17
N LEU A 13 9.60 -9.07 -0.06
CA LEU A 13 10.72 -8.70 0.80
C LEU A 13 11.39 -7.39 0.35
N LEU A 14 11.57 -7.22 -0.96
CA LEU A 14 12.14 -6.00 -1.52
C LEU A 14 11.22 -4.78 -1.30
N LEU A 15 9.90 -4.96 -1.45
CA LEU A 15 8.91 -3.92 -1.12
C LEU A 15 8.95 -3.56 0.36
N ALA A 16 8.95 -4.55 1.25
CA ALA A 16 9.01 -4.31 2.69
C ALA A 16 10.31 -3.58 3.10
N LEU A 17 11.45 -4.01 2.53
CA LEU A 17 12.73 -3.34 2.75
C LEU A 17 12.71 -1.90 2.24
N ARG A 18 12.13 -1.65 1.05
CA ARG A 18 11.96 -0.30 0.52
C ARG A 18 11.17 0.57 1.50
N GLU A 19 10.01 0.10 1.95
CA GLU A 19 9.17 0.83 2.91
C GLU A 19 9.87 1.12 4.23
N GLN A 20 10.73 0.21 4.70
CA GLN A 20 11.51 0.42 5.92
C GLN A 20 12.63 1.46 5.73
N LEU A 21 13.17 1.59 4.53
CA LEU A 21 14.24 2.55 4.21
C LEU A 21 13.72 3.97 3.97
N LEU A 22 12.49 4.14 3.46
CA LEU A 22 11.92 5.45 3.10
C LEU A 22 11.89 6.47 4.26
N PRO A 23 11.51 6.11 5.52
CA PRO A 23 11.43 7.05 6.63
C PRO A 23 12.79 7.45 7.22
N LEU A 24 13.84 6.69 6.93
CA LEU A 24 15.18 6.96 7.44
C LEU A 24 15.74 8.24 6.80
N GLU A 25 16.54 8.97 7.57
CA GLU A 25 17.14 10.24 7.15
C GLU A 25 17.97 10.08 5.88
N ASP A 26 17.85 11.07 4.97
CA ASP A 26 18.51 11.05 3.67
C ASP A 26 20.04 11.12 3.78
N GLU A 27 20.57 11.63 4.90
CA GLU A 27 22.01 11.84 5.13
C GLU A 27 22.78 10.54 5.38
N VAL A 28 22.11 9.39 5.51
CA VAL A 28 22.76 8.09 5.72
C VAL A 28 23.19 7.50 4.36
N PRO A 29 24.49 7.46 4.01
CA PRO A 29 24.92 7.01 2.67
C PRO A 29 24.59 5.53 2.40
N LEU A 30 24.61 4.72 3.46
CA LEU A 30 24.24 3.30 3.39
C LEU A 30 22.76 3.11 3.02
N ARG A 31 21.87 3.98 3.51
CA ARG A 31 20.46 3.97 3.16
C ARG A 31 20.29 4.27 1.68
N GLN A 32 20.92 5.33 1.17
CA GLN A 32 20.81 5.72 -0.24
C GLN A 32 21.30 4.59 -1.17
N ALA A 33 22.46 4.01 -0.86
CA ALA A 33 23.01 2.90 -1.63
C ALA A 33 22.12 1.65 -1.59
N CYS A 34 21.50 1.35 -0.44
CA CYS A 34 20.60 0.21 -0.28
C CYS A 34 19.28 0.45 -1.02
N LEU A 35 18.66 1.62 -0.85
CA LEU A 35 17.41 1.99 -1.51
C LEU A 35 17.57 1.96 -3.02
N ALA A 36 18.65 2.52 -3.55
CA ALA A 36 18.96 2.48 -4.97
C ALA A 36 19.06 1.03 -5.49
N ALA A 37 19.74 0.14 -4.75
CA ALA A 37 19.85 -1.27 -5.14
C ALA A 37 18.50 -2.01 -5.08
N VAL A 38 17.64 -1.66 -4.12
CA VAL A 38 16.28 -2.22 -3.99
C VAL A 38 15.41 -1.76 -5.16
N GLU A 39 15.42 -0.47 -5.49
CA GLU A 39 14.65 0.06 -6.62
C GLU A 39 15.14 -0.47 -7.96
N GLU A 40 16.46 -0.59 -8.14
CA GLU A 40 17.07 -1.26 -9.30
C GLU A 40 16.55 -2.69 -9.43
N ARG A 41 16.58 -3.46 -8.33
CA ARG A 41 16.16 -4.86 -8.36
C ARG A 41 14.66 -5.01 -8.61
N LEU A 42 13.83 -4.18 -7.98
CA LEU A 42 12.39 -4.16 -8.22
C LEU A 42 12.07 -3.82 -9.68
N GLY A 43 12.80 -2.87 -10.28
CA GLY A 43 12.68 -2.56 -11.71
C GLY A 43 13.03 -3.74 -12.61
N GLN A 44 14.11 -4.47 -12.30
CA GLN A 44 14.47 -5.69 -13.03
C GLN A 44 13.39 -6.78 -12.93
N LEU A 45 12.81 -6.98 -11.74
CA LEU A 45 11.76 -7.97 -11.50
C LEU A 45 10.42 -7.58 -12.14
N ALA A 46 10.09 -6.29 -12.19
CA ALA A 46 8.89 -5.79 -12.87
C ALA A 46 9.00 -5.97 -14.40
N GLY A 47 10.20 -5.82 -14.95
CA GLY A 47 10.47 -5.89 -16.38
C GLY A 47 9.83 -4.73 -17.16
N PRO A 48 9.87 -4.77 -18.51
CA PRO A 48 9.38 -3.67 -19.35
C PRO A 48 7.84 -3.57 -19.40
N LYS A 49 7.12 -4.61 -18.97
CA LYS A 49 5.66 -4.65 -18.92
C LYS A 49 5.23 -5.21 -17.56
N PRO A 50 5.22 -4.36 -16.52
CA PRO A 50 4.83 -4.78 -15.18
C PRO A 50 3.43 -5.36 -15.19
N ARG A 51 3.23 -6.47 -14.46
CA ARG A 51 1.93 -7.13 -14.36
C ARG A 51 0.96 -6.40 -13.43
N THR A 52 1.51 -5.72 -12.42
CA THR A 52 0.74 -5.10 -11.34
C THR A 52 1.00 -3.60 -11.29
N LEU A 53 -0.03 -2.86 -10.88
CA LEU A 53 0.03 -1.41 -10.75
C LEU A 53 1.07 -0.98 -9.72
N GLN A 54 1.18 -1.69 -8.59
CA GLN A 54 2.18 -1.42 -7.55
C GLN A 54 3.62 -1.46 -8.11
N LEU A 55 3.95 -2.45 -8.94
CA LEU A 55 5.27 -2.55 -9.56
C LEU A 55 5.51 -1.50 -10.65
N ALA A 56 4.47 -1.17 -11.43
CA ALA A 56 4.54 -0.12 -12.44
C ALA A 56 4.76 1.28 -11.83
N LEU A 57 4.19 1.52 -10.64
CA LEU A 57 4.32 2.79 -9.94
C LEU A 57 5.73 3.06 -9.39
N ILE A 58 6.55 2.03 -9.17
CA ILE A 58 7.93 2.22 -8.68
C ILE A 58 8.74 3.07 -9.65
N PRO A 59 9.03 2.63 -10.89
CA PRO A 59 9.81 3.44 -11.83
C PRO A 59 9.09 4.72 -12.25
N PHE A 60 7.76 4.76 -12.21
CA PHE A 60 6.99 5.97 -12.50
C PHE A 60 7.21 7.08 -11.46
N LEU A 61 7.32 6.71 -10.18
CA LEU A 61 7.51 7.67 -9.10
C LEU A 61 8.99 7.94 -8.82
N SER A 62 9.86 6.93 -8.98
CA SER A 62 11.31 7.07 -8.76
C SER A 62 11.90 8.24 -9.55
N GLY A 63 12.67 9.09 -8.87
CA GLY A 63 13.34 10.25 -9.48
C GLY A 63 12.49 11.52 -9.59
N THR A 64 11.22 11.52 -9.17
CA THR A 64 10.40 12.74 -9.08
C THR A 64 10.29 13.24 -7.65
N SER A 65 10.06 14.53 -7.44
CA SER A 65 9.78 15.03 -6.09
C SER A 65 8.33 14.74 -5.71
N ARG A 66 8.08 14.38 -4.44
CA ARG A 66 6.73 14.23 -3.87
C ARG A 66 5.90 15.52 -3.93
N LEU A 67 6.58 16.66 -4.02
CA LEU A 67 5.98 17.99 -4.08
C LEU A 67 5.98 18.58 -5.50
N ALA A 68 6.52 17.85 -6.50
CA ALA A 68 6.45 18.30 -7.88
C ALA A 68 5.04 18.05 -8.43
N PRO A 69 4.42 19.05 -9.11
CA PRO A 69 3.15 18.85 -9.79
C PRO A 69 3.30 17.80 -10.91
N PHE A 70 2.19 17.21 -11.32
CA PHE A 70 2.14 16.33 -12.49
C PHE A 70 2.23 17.15 -13.77
N GLU A 71 3.09 16.71 -14.67
CA GLU A 71 3.11 17.16 -16.05
C GLU A 71 2.13 16.35 -16.90
N ARG A 72 1.71 16.92 -18.03
CA ARG A 72 0.78 16.25 -18.95
C ARG A 72 1.24 14.86 -19.38
N ARG A 73 2.52 14.72 -19.76
CA ARG A 73 3.13 13.43 -20.15
C ARG A 73 3.08 12.39 -19.02
N GLU A 74 3.14 12.83 -17.77
CA GLU A 74 3.06 11.94 -16.61
C GLU A 74 1.62 11.50 -16.35
N LEU A 75 0.63 12.34 -16.65
CA LEU A 75 -0.78 11.92 -16.62
C LEU A 75 -1.09 10.88 -17.71
N GLU A 76 -0.52 11.03 -18.92
CA GLU A 76 -0.63 10.04 -20.01
C GLU A 76 0.01 8.70 -19.60
N ALA A 77 1.19 8.76 -18.97
CA ALA A 77 1.85 7.57 -18.42
C ALA A 77 1.05 6.93 -17.27
N LEU A 78 0.53 7.74 -16.34
CA LEU A 78 -0.30 7.26 -15.24
C LEU A 78 -1.60 6.63 -15.73
N GLU A 79 -2.22 7.16 -16.77
CA GLU A 79 -3.39 6.54 -17.41
C GLU A 79 -3.06 5.16 -17.97
N THR A 80 -1.92 5.03 -18.64
CA THR A 80 -1.45 3.74 -19.15
C THR A 80 -1.23 2.74 -18.02
N ILE A 81 -0.69 3.19 -16.88
CA ILE A 81 -0.47 2.36 -15.69
C ILE A 81 -1.80 2.02 -15.02
N ALA A 82 -2.73 2.95 -14.91
CA ALA A 82 -4.03 2.80 -14.24
C ALA A 82 -4.93 1.73 -14.89
N VAL A 83 -4.70 1.40 -16.16
CA VAL A 83 -5.40 0.32 -16.87
C VAL A 83 -4.98 -1.08 -16.38
N LEU A 84 -3.86 -1.22 -15.67
CA LEU A 84 -3.47 -2.49 -15.07
C LEU A 84 -4.52 -2.94 -14.04
N ARG A 85 -5.10 -4.12 -14.27
CA ARG A 85 -6.27 -4.61 -13.51
C ARG A 85 -5.97 -4.95 -12.06
N GLU A 86 -4.72 -5.26 -11.75
CA GLU A 86 -4.34 -5.76 -10.44
C GLU A 86 -3.44 -4.75 -9.72
N TRP A 87 -3.77 -4.44 -8.47
CA TRP A 87 -2.90 -3.64 -7.61
C TRP A 87 -1.57 -4.37 -7.33
N LYS A 88 -1.64 -5.61 -6.81
CA LYS A 88 -0.48 -6.43 -6.45
C LYS A 88 -0.74 -7.93 -6.63
N GLN A 89 0.35 -8.68 -6.72
CA GLN A 89 0.44 -10.13 -6.52
C GLN A 89 1.82 -10.40 -5.88
N PRO A 90 1.96 -11.32 -4.90
CA PRO A 90 0.97 -12.26 -4.36
C PRO A 90 0.03 -11.66 -3.30
N SER A 91 -0.91 -12.47 -2.79
CA SER A 91 -1.85 -12.09 -1.71
C SER A 91 -1.16 -11.88 -0.36
N SER A 92 -1.78 -11.12 0.55
CA SER A 92 -1.21 -10.88 1.89
C SER A 92 -0.98 -12.18 2.69
N GLU A 93 -1.82 -13.21 2.48
CA GLU A 93 -1.67 -14.52 3.12
C GLU A 93 -0.42 -15.26 2.61
N GLU A 94 -0.19 -15.24 1.30
CA GLU A 94 0.99 -15.84 0.68
C GLU A 94 2.27 -15.14 1.13
N VAL A 95 2.26 -13.79 1.14
CA VAL A 95 3.38 -13.01 1.68
C VAL A 95 3.62 -13.37 3.14
N PHE A 96 2.57 -13.44 3.97
CA PHE A 96 2.72 -13.81 5.36
C PHE A 96 3.32 -15.20 5.55
N ARG A 97 2.88 -16.20 4.79
CA ARG A 97 3.46 -17.55 4.84
C ARG A 97 4.93 -17.57 4.43
N GLU A 98 5.29 -16.81 3.39
CA GLU A 98 6.69 -16.65 2.97
C GLU A 98 7.53 -16.00 4.09
N MET A 99 7.05 -14.90 4.69
CA MET A 99 7.74 -14.23 5.79
C MET A 99 7.79 -15.12 7.04
N ARG A 100 6.76 -15.91 7.28
CA ARG A 100 6.68 -16.85 8.40
C ARG A 100 7.75 -17.93 8.25
N ALA A 101 7.90 -18.51 7.06
CA ALA A 101 8.97 -19.47 6.79
C ALA A 101 10.36 -18.90 7.06
N HIS A 102 10.61 -17.62 6.75
CA HIS A 102 11.89 -16.96 7.07
C HIS A 102 12.08 -16.70 8.57
N THR A 103 11.02 -16.31 9.28
CA THR A 103 11.10 -16.01 10.72
C THR A 103 11.13 -17.27 11.59
N ASP A 104 10.50 -18.36 11.17
CA ASP A 104 10.52 -19.66 11.85
C ASP A 104 11.93 -20.25 11.89
N MET A 105 12.74 -20.04 10.84
CA MET A 105 14.17 -20.40 10.86
C MET A 105 14.93 -19.72 11.99
N LEU A 106 14.44 -18.58 12.49
CA LEU A 106 15.02 -17.80 13.58
C LEU A 106 14.27 -18.02 14.91
N HIS A 107 13.30 -18.93 14.97
CA HIS A 107 12.37 -19.09 16.09
C HIS A 107 11.69 -17.77 16.49
N GLY A 108 11.48 -16.90 15.51
CA GLY A 108 10.90 -15.57 15.70
C GLY A 108 9.39 -15.63 15.88
N PRO A 109 8.80 -14.66 16.60
CA PRO A 109 7.35 -14.56 16.75
C PRO A 109 6.66 -14.13 15.44
N ALA A 110 5.44 -14.59 15.22
CA ALA A 110 4.65 -14.40 13.99
C ALA A 110 4.35 -12.93 13.71
N HIS A 111 4.32 -12.09 14.74
CA HIS A 111 4.15 -10.65 14.54
C HIS A 111 5.27 -10.03 13.71
N HIS A 112 6.49 -10.59 13.70
CA HIS A 112 7.55 -10.12 12.79
C HIS A 112 7.19 -10.39 11.32
N ALA A 113 6.67 -11.59 11.02
CA ALA A 113 6.19 -11.92 9.68
C ALA A 113 5.01 -11.03 9.28
N TRP A 114 4.12 -10.73 10.23
CA TRP A 114 3.03 -9.78 10.01
C TRP A 114 3.51 -8.37 9.69
N VAL A 115 4.47 -7.82 10.47
CA VAL A 115 5.05 -6.49 10.20
C VAL A 115 5.63 -6.42 8.79
N MET A 116 6.41 -7.43 8.38
CA MET A 116 6.95 -7.50 7.03
C MET A 116 5.86 -7.60 5.96
N THR A 117 4.79 -8.34 6.23
CA THR A 117 3.62 -8.44 5.35
C THR A 117 2.92 -7.09 5.19
N SER A 118 2.73 -6.34 6.29
CA SER A 118 2.14 -5.00 6.25
C SER A 118 3.02 -4.03 5.47
N LEU A 119 4.34 -4.06 5.66
CA LEU A 119 5.28 -3.24 4.89
C LEU A 119 5.25 -3.60 3.40
N ALA A 120 5.17 -4.88 3.03
CA ALA A 120 5.13 -5.32 1.63
C ALA A 120 3.90 -4.81 0.84
N GLN A 121 2.86 -4.29 1.52
CA GLN A 121 1.72 -3.65 0.87
C GLN A 121 2.11 -2.33 0.17
N ALA A 122 3.21 -1.72 0.58
CA ALA A 122 3.82 -0.56 -0.04
C ALA A 122 2.85 0.60 -0.34
N THR A 123 2.05 0.97 0.66
CA THR A 123 1.06 2.07 0.56
C THR A 123 1.70 3.45 0.42
N SER A 124 3.04 3.56 0.55
CA SER A 124 3.78 4.78 0.23
C SER A 124 3.59 5.24 -1.21
N HIS A 125 3.39 4.32 -2.17
CA HIS A 125 3.10 4.69 -3.56
C HIS A 125 1.80 5.51 -3.66
N GLY A 126 0.74 5.06 -2.99
CA GLY A 126 -0.51 5.81 -2.90
C GLY A 126 -0.33 7.16 -2.19
N THR A 127 0.46 7.19 -1.12
CA THR A 127 0.78 8.44 -0.40
C THR A 127 1.49 9.44 -1.32
N TRP A 128 2.44 8.97 -2.12
CA TRP A 128 3.21 9.79 -3.05
C TRP A 128 2.32 10.32 -4.18
N LEU A 129 1.49 9.48 -4.79
CA LEU A 129 0.48 9.91 -5.77
C LEU A 129 -0.41 11.01 -5.20
N LEU A 130 -0.92 10.84 -3.98
CA LEU A 130 -1.76 11.82 -3.30
C LEU A 130 -1.03 13.15 -3.05
N GLN A 131 0.24 13.11 -2.63
CA GLN A 131 1.05 14.31 -2.40
C GLN A 131 1.31 15.09 -3.69
N ARG A 132 1.69 14.39 -4.77
CA ARG A 132 1.88 15.03 -6.08
C ARG A 132 0.57 15.58 -6.64
N ALA A 133 -0.53 14.87 -6.44
CA ALA A 133 -1.84 15.35 -6.86
C ALA A 133 -2.24 16.63 -6.13
N ARG A 134 -1.95 16.73 -4.82
CA ARG A 134 -2.14 17.97 -4.05
C ARG A 134 -1.29 19.11 -4.59
N ALA A 135 -0.01 18.86 -4.88
CA ALA A 135 0.88 19.85 -5.47
C ALA A 135 0.42 20.31 -6.87
N SER A 136 -0.29 19.45 -7.60
CA SER A 136 -0.81 19.73 -8.94
C SER A 136 -2.04 20.64 -8.96
N LYS A 137 -2.75 20.80 -7.83
CA LYS A 137 -4.04 21.50 -7.75
C LYS A 137 -3.99 22.94 -8.27
N ALA A 138 -2.89 23.64 -8.04
CA ALA A 138 -2.71 25.04 -8.47
C ALA A 138 -2.09 25.19 -9.87
N HIS A 139 -1.60 24.10 -10.47
CA HIS A 139 -0.76 24.14 -11.67
C HIS A 139 -1.42 23.54 -12.91
N LEU A 140 -2.41 22.66 -12.72
CA LEU A 140 -3.12 21.99 -13.80
C LEU A 140 -4.36 22.78 -14.23
N THR A 141 -4.72 22.65 -15.50
CA THR A 141 -6.01 23.12 -16.02
C THR A 141 -7.15 22.29 -15.42
N GLU A 142 -8.37 22.82 -15.46
CA GLU A 142 -9.54 22.13 -14.91
C GLU A 142 -9.76 20.75 -15.54
N ASP A 143 -9.61 20.62 -16.86
CA ASP A 143 -9.73 19.32 -17.54
C ASP A 143 -8.65 18.32 -17.10
N ALA A 144 -7.42 18.79 -16.90
CA ALA A 144 -6.33 17.96 -16.39
C ALA A 144 -6.54 17.56 -14.92
N LEU A 145 -7.14 18.43 -14.10
CA LEU A 145 -7.55 18.08 -12.73
C LEU A 145 -8.66 17.04 -12.71
N ARG A 146 -9.68 17.19 -13.56
CA ARG A 146 -10.75 16.19 -13.70
C ARG A 146 -10.18 14.86 -14.20
N TRP A 147 -9.20 14.87 -15.09
CA TRP A 147 -8.51 13.66 -15.54
C TRP A 147 -7.71 12.99 -14.43
N LEU A 148 -6.86 13.75 -13.74
CA LEU A 148 -6.12 13.27 -12.57
C LEU A 148 -7.08 12.69 -11.51
N GLY A 149 -8.21 13.36 -11.24
CA GLY A 149 -9.20 12.89 -10.29
C GLY A 149 -9.79 11.53 -10.64
N ARG A 150 -10.06 11.27 -11.93
CA ARG A 150 -10.48 9.93 -12.40
C ARG A 150 -9.39 8.88 -12.21
N LEU A 151 -8.13 9.22 -12.52
CA LEU A 151 -7.00 8.30 -12.34
C LEU A 151 -6.79 7.92 -10.87
N LEU A 152 -6.85 8.88 -9.95
CA LEU A 152 -6.77 8.62 -8.52
C LEU A 152 -7.94 7.77 -8.02
N HIS A 153 -9.14 8.00 -8.56
CA HIS A 153 -10.30 7.21 -8.21
C HIS A 153 -10.14 5.74 -8.62
N GLU A 154 -9.64 5.49 -9.84
CA GLU A 154 -9.39 4.13 -10.33
C GLU A 154 -8.31 3.42 -9.52
N VAL A 155 -7.16 4.07 -9.30
CA VAL A 155 -6.09 3.50 -8.46
C VAL A 155 -6.60 3.22 -7.04
N GLY A 156 -7.39 4.12 -6.48
CA GLY A 156 -7.98 3.94 -5.16
C GLY A 156 -8.99 2.78 -5.10
N ALA A 157 -9.76 2.54 -6.17
CA ALA A 157 -10.65 1.39 -6.26
C ALA A 157 -9.87 0.07 -6.23
N ARG A 158 -8.77 -0.03 -6.99
CA ARG A 158 -7.89 -1.23 -7.02
C ARG A 158 -7.26 -1.55 -5.67
N LEU A 159 -6.92 -0.51 -4.90
CA LEU A 159 -6.44 -0.62 -3.54
C LEU A 159 -7.53 -1.12 -2.58
N ARG A 160 -8.78 -0.66 -2.73
CA ARG A 160 -9.91 -1.11 -1.90
C ARG A 160 -10.38 -2.52 -2.20
N GLU A 161 -10.03 -3.09 -3.36
CA GLU A 161 -10.26 -4.50 -3.65
C GLU A 161 -9.34 -5.41 -2.81
N GLN A 162 -8.30 -4.86 -2.18
CA GLN A 162 -7.40 -5.62 -1.32
C GLN A 162 -8.00 -5.87 0.06
N ARG A 163 -7.58 -6.97 0.69
CA ARG A 163 -8.07 -7.42 2.01
C ARG A 163 -7.24 -6.89 3.18
N SER A 164 -6.55 -5.76 3.01
CA SER A 164 -5.83 -5.10 4.10
C SER A 164 -6.44 -3.75 4.43
N HIS A 165 -6.45 -3.42 5.72
CA HIS A 165 -6.95 -2.12 6.17
C HIS A 165 -6.09 -0.96 5.64
N LEU A 166 -4.76 -1.10 5.57
CA LEU A 166 -3.88 -0.02 5.12
C LEU A 166 -4.10 0.32 3.63
N GLU A 167 -4.27 -0.72 2.81
CA GLU A 167 -4.56 -0.56 1.39
C GLU A 167 -5.96 0.03 1.19
N TRP A 168 -6.94 -0.44 1.97
CA TRP A 168 -8.29 0.08 1.92
C TRP A 168 -8.38 1.55 2.34
N GLU A 169 -7.69 1.92 3.43
CA GLU A 169 -7.58 3.30 3.90
C GLU A 169 -6.94 4.19 2.82
N MET A 170 -5.80 3.77 2.27
CA MET A 170 -5.12 4.54 1.22
C MET A 170 -6.00 4.69 -0.02
N GLY A 171 -6.71 3.62 -0.41
CA GLY A 171 -7.64 3.65 -1.53
C GLY A 171 -8.78 4.66 -1.33
N LEU A 172 -9.35 4.72 -0.13
CA LEU A 172 -10.33 5.73 0.23
C LEU A 172 -9.75 7.16 0.18
N ARG A 173 -8.52 7.39 0.66
CA ARG A 173 -7.88 8.72 0.58
C ARG A 173 -7.75 9.19 -0.87
N LEU A 174 -7.34 8.29 -1.76
CA LEU A 174 -7.21 8.58 -3.19
C LEU A 174 -8.58 8.86 -3.84
N GLN A 175 -9.60 8.07 -3.54
CA GLN A 175 -10.95 8.27 -4.10
C GLN A 175 -11.63 9.54 -3.57
N MET A 176 -11.46 9.88 -2.30
CA MET A 176 -11.97 11.14 -1.73
C MET A 176 -11.33 12.34 -2.43
N PHE A 177 -10.00 12.34 -2.57
CA PHE A 177 -9.31 13.43 -3.25
C PHE A 177 -9.64 13.47 -4.74
N GLY A 178 -9.75 12.31 -5.39
CA GLY A 178 -10.20 12.22 -6.78
C GLY A 178 -11.60 12.80 -6.99
N SER A 179 -12.53 12.52 -6.07
CA SER A 179 -13.90 13.08 -6.09
C SER A 179 -13.92 14.59 -5.85
N GLU A 180 -13.01 15.11 -5.01
CA GLU A 180 -12.82 16.55 -4.83
C GLU A 180 -12.37 17.22 -6.14
N LEU A 181 -11.42 16.61 -6.86
CA LEU A 181 -10.92 17.13 -8.13
C LEU A 181 -11.94 17.04 -9.27
N THR A 182 -12.82 16.04 -9.27
CA THR A 182 -13.86 15.87 -10.29
C THR A 182 -15.16 16.59 -9.97
N GLN A 183 -15.31 17.13 -8.76
CA GLN A 183 -16.54 17.69 -8.20
C GLN A 183 -17.72 16.70 -8.20
N HIS A 184 -17.44 15.39 -8.17
CA HIS A 184 -18.48 14.37 -8.15
C HIS A 184 -18.91 14.05 -6.70
N VAL A 185 -20.07 14.55 -6.30
CA VAL A 185 -20.58 14.48 -4.91
C VAL A 185 -20.99 13.06 -4.46
N PRO A 186 -21.69 12.24 -5.27
CA PRO A 186 -22.16 10.92 -4.81
C PRO A 186 -21.03 9.99 -4.37
N THR A 187 -19.94 9.94 -5.14
CA THR A 187 -18.76 9.11 -4.79
C THR A 187 -18.05 9.62 -3.53
N ARG A 188 -18.15 10.91 -3.21
CA ARG A 188 -17.58 11.47 -1.99
C ARG A 188 -18.34 11.02 -0.74
N GLU A 189 -19.67 11.03 -0.79
CA GLU A 189 -20.50 10.57 0.34
C GLU A 189 -20.30 9.09 0.63
N GLU A 190 -20.23 8.26 -0.41
CA GLU A 190 -19.89 6.83 -0.29
C GLU A 190 -18.52 6.62 0.37
N CYS A 191 -17.51 7.40 -0.02
CA CYS A 191 -16.19 7.33 0.60
C CYS A 191 -16.21 7.77 2.07
N ILE A 192 -17.00 8.80 2.42
CA ILE A 192 -17.14 9.24 3.81
C ILE A 192 -17.82 8.16 4.66
N ALA A 193 -18.89 7.56 4.16
CA ALA A 193 -19.58 6.46 4.85
C ALA A 193 -18.63 5.28 5.09
N ALA A 194 -17.86 4.90 4.06
CA ALA A 194 -16.83 3.87 4.16
C ALA A 194 -15.73 4.25 5.18
N TRP A 195 -15.29 5.51 5.21
CA TRP A 195 -14.31 5.99 6.18
C TRP A 195 -14.80 5.88 7.62
N ILE A 196 -16.06 6.24 7.87
CA ILE A 196 -16.70 6.13 9.19
C ILE A 196 -16.76 4.64 9.60
N GLN A 197 -17.12 3.75 8.68
CA GLN A 197 -17.13 2.31 8.95
C GLN A 197 -15.74 1.79 9.34
N LEU A 198 -14.67 2.21 8.66
CA LEU A 198 -13.31 1.84 9.04
C LEU A 198 -13.00 2.24 10.47
N GLY A 199 -13.28 3.50 10.82
CA GLY A 199 -13.02 4.04 12.14
C GLY A 199 -13.76 3.25 13.23
N ASN A 200 -15.01 2.87 12.97
CA ASN A 200 -15.78 2.01 13.88
C ASN A 200 -15.12 0.64 14.09
N TRP A 201 -14.61 0.02 13.01
CA TRP A 201 -13.92 -1.27 13.10
C TRP A 201 -12.58 -1.16 13.84
N GLU A 202 -11.79 -0.13 13.55
CA GLU A 202 -10.53 0.14 14.27
C GLU A 202 -10.77 0.36 15.77
N ASP A 203 -11.79 1.15 16.12
CA ASP A 203 -12.14 1.41 17.51
C ASP A 203 -12.62 0.16 18.24
N ALA A 204 -13.33 -0.74 17.54
CA ALA A 204 -13.70 -2.04 18.11
C ALA A 204 -12.46 -2.90 18.43
N VAL A 205 -11.50 -2.99 17.51
CA VAL A 205 -10.24 -3.71 17.73
C VAL A 205 -9.44 -3.09 18.88
N LYS A 206 -9.34 -1.76 18.95
CA LYS A 206 -8.67 -1.05 20.05
C LYS A 206 -9.35 -1.32 21.40
N LYS A 207 -10.69 -1.26 21.46
CA LYS A 207 -11.47 -1.55 22.68
C LYS A 207 -11.31 -2.99 23.15
N ALA A 208 -11.17 -3.94 22.22
CA ALA A 208 -10.89 -5.33 22.55
C ALA A 208 -9.51 -5.55 23.16
N ALA A 209 -8.65 -4.51 23.17
CA ALA A 209 -7.31 -4.52 23.73
C ALA A 209 -6.50 -5.76 23.29
N TYR A 210 -6.63 -6.12 22.01
CA TYR A 210 -6.00 -7.30 21.41
C TYR A 210 -4.50 -7.39 21.77
N ASP A 211 -3.81 -6.24 21.82
CA ASP A 211 -2.39 -6.22 22.14
C ASP A 211 -2.02 -6.60 23.58
N ARG A 212 -3.02 -6.70 24.45
CA ARG A 212 -2.87 -7.04 25.87
C ARG A 212 -3.45 -8.42 26.19
N TRP A 213 -3.82 -9.20 25.18
CA TRP A 213 -4.36 -10.53 25.40
C TRP A 213 -3.32 -11.42 26.12
N PRO A 214 -3.71 -12.10 27.21
CA PRO A 214 -2.76 -12.80 28.07
C PRO A 214 -2.19 -14.09 27.45
N ILE A 215 -2.72 -14.51 26.31
CA ILE A 215 -2.35 -15.76 25.65
C ILE A 215 -1.58 -15.43 24.37
N GLY A 216 -0.25 -15.58 24.44
CA GLY A 216 0.64 -15.34 23.29
C GLY A 216 0.27 -16.15 22.05
N ARG A 217 -0.18 -17.41 22.23
CA ARG A 217 -0.63 -18.27 21.10
C ARG A 217 -1.81 -17.68 20.33
N LEU A 218 -2.78 -17.07 21.01
CA LEU A 218 -3.92 -16.42 20.37
C LEU A 218 -3.50 -15.20 19.53
N ARG A 219 -2.49 -14.44 19.99
CA ARG A 219 -1.93 -13.33 19.20
C ARG A 219 -1.21 -13.84 17.96
N GLU A 220 -0.45 -14.92 18.11
CA GLU A 220 0.26 -15.57 16.99
C GLU A 220 -0.72 -16.14 15.95
N GLU A 221 -1.75 -16.88 16.38
CA GLU A 221 -2.80 -17.43 15.50
C GLU A 221 -3.58 -16.32 14.78
N SER A 222 -3.86 -15.20 15.44
CA SER A 222 -4.57 -14.10 14.81
C SER A 222 -3.81 -13.44 13.65
N CYS A 223 -2.48 -13.52 13.63
CA CYS A 223 -1.68 -12.97 12.54
C CYS A 223 -2.00 -13.66 11.22
N GLU A 224 -2.25 -14.97 11.24
CA GLU A 224 -2.64 -15.73 10.06
C GLU A 224 -4.03 -15.32 9.55
N HIS A 225 -5.02 -15.19 10.45
CA HIS A 225 -6.36 -14.73 10.08
C HIS A 225 -6.35 -13.31 9.49
N ARG A 226 -5.55 -12.42 10.08
CA ARG A 226 -5.35 -11.05 9.56
C ARG A 226 -4.69 -11.05 8.18
N ALA A 227 -3.71 -11.91 7.95
CA ALA A 227 -3.07 -12.03 6.64
C ALA A 227 -4.02 -12.54 5.56
N ARG A 228 -4.95 -13.43 5.91
CA ARG A 228 -5.99 -13.91 4.99
C ARG A 228 -7.00 -12.83 4.62
N ASN A 229 -7.55 -12.15 5.62
CA ASN A 229 -8.51 -11.06 5.42
C ASN A 229 -8.59 -10.15 6.65
N GLU A 230 -7.79 -9.08 6.64
CA GLU A 230 -7.74 -8.13 7.76
C GLU A 230 -9.08 -7.41 7.94
N LEU A 231 -9.75 -7.05 6.84
CA LEU A 231 -11.03 -6.33 6.90
C LEU A 231 -12.12 -7.19 7.55
N ALA A 232 -12.27 -8.44 7.14
CA ALA A 232 -13.25 -9.36 7.76
C ALA A 232 -12.91 -9.64 9.23
N TRP A 233 -11.62 -9.78 9.54
CA TRP A 233 -11.16 -9.92 10.92
C TRP A 233 -11.56 -8.71 11.78
N MET A 234 -11.35 -7.48 11.29
CA MET A 234 -11.77 -6.26 12.01
C MET A 234 -13.30 -6.14 12.14
N GLN A 235 -14.05 -6.53 11.11
CA GLN A 235 -15.52 -6.54 11.15
C GLN A 235 -16.08 -7.50 12.19
N ALA A 236 -15.45 -8.66 12.37
CA ALA A 236 -15.84 -9.62 13.39
C ALA A 236 -15.70 -9.02 14.81
N PHE A 237 -14.63 -8.24 15.08
CA PHE A 237 -14.49 -7.50 16.34
C PHE A 237 -15.57 -6.44 16.54
N ALA A 238 -16.02 -5.81 15.46
CA ALA A 238 -17.11 -4.85 15.51
C ALA A 238 -18.51 -5.49 15.63
N GLY A 239 -18.60 -6.83 15.56
CA GLY A 239 -19.86 -7.56 15.55
C GLY A 239 -20.68 -7.36 14.27
N THR A 240 -20.04 -6.93 13.18
CA THR A 240 -20.71 -6.60 11.90
C THR A 240 -20.33 -7.56 10.77
N GLY A 241 -19.61 -8.64 11.05
CA GLY A 241 -19.18 -9.63 10.06
C GLY A 241 -18.90 -11.00 10.68
N GLU A 242 -18.75 -12.02 9.83
CA GLU A 242 -18.36 -13.38 10.22
C GLU A 242 -16.82 -13.50 10.28
N LEU A 243 -16.32 -14.41 11.14
CA LEU A 243 -14.89 -14.67 11.23
C LEU A 243 -14.36 -15.34 9.94
N PRO A 244 -13.21 -14.90 9.40
CA PRO A 244 -12.60 -15.47 8.18
C PRO A 244 -11.78 -16.75 8.39
#